data_AF-A0A1H5GFW1-F1
#
_entry.id   AF-A0A1H5GFW1-F1
#
_cell.length_a   1.000
_cell.length_b   1.000
_cell.length_c   1.000
_cell.angle_alpha   90.00
_cell.angle_beta   90.00
_cell.angle_gamma   90.00
#
_symmetry.space_group_name_H-M   'P 1'
#
loop_
_entity.id
_entity.type
_entity.pdbx_description
1 polymer ?
#
loop_
_entity_poly.entity_id
_entity_poly.type
_entity_poly.pdbx_seq_one_letter_code
_entity_poly.pdbx_strand_id
1 'polypeptide(L)'
;MRAQLARVDAVFVQALIAAALSFAHLHDIASAAGQDGWKAWAYPISVDLLLVAAWRRLRTGDAKASGWCWFVIALTASLGANVATAGLLDLGDVPAWLRILVAGWPAVAFLGGTLLAHTTTLPATNDIEAADVHEDAPEPPPEMPAQPAIEAPPNRPTVPVPAALIEHARKVAAEHHTRTGTPIDTPTLRARLGVPAPMAEAIAAQL
;
A
#
# COMPACT_ATOMS: atom_id res chain seq x y z
N MET A 1 -27.45 -5.31 -23.70
CA MET A 1 -26.04 -5.75 -23.87
C MET A 1 -25.30 -5.02 -25.00
N ARG A 2 -25.80 -5.03 -26.27
CA ARG A 2 -25.12 -4.41 -27.42
C ARG A 2 -24.78 -2.92 -27.27
N ALA A 3 -25.66 -2.13 -26.67
CA ALA A 3 -25.42 -0.69 -26.46
C ALA A 3 -24.35 -0.39 -25.39
N GLN A 4 -24.17 -1.26 -24.39
CA GLN A 4 -23.09 -1.15 -23.41
C GLN A 4 -21.76 -1.55 -24.04
N LEU A 5 -21.73 -2.64 -24.80
CA LEU A 5 -20.55 -3.08 -25.57
C LEU A 5 -20.09 -1.98 -26.55
N ALA A 6 -21.01 -1.41 -27.34
CA ALA A 6 -20.69 -0.33 -28.28
C ALA A 6 -20.20 0.97 -27.60
N ARG A 7 -20.74 1.32 -26.42
CA ARG A 7 -20.22 2.46 -25.64
C ARG A 7 -18.84 2.17 -25.09
N VAL A 8 -18.62 0.96 -24.60
CA VAL A 8 -17.31 0.52 -24.10
C VAL A 8 -16.30 0.54 -25.24
N ASP A 9 -16.65 0.05 -26.42
CA ASP A 9 -15.81 0.11 -27.63
C ASP A 9 -15.50 1.56 -28.02
N ALA A 10 -16.51 2.43 -28.10
CA ALA A 10 -16.30 3.84 -28.45
C ALA A 10 -15.42 4.57 -27.42
N VAL A 11 -15.62 4.33 -26.12
CA VAL A 11 -14.80 4.90 -25.05
C VAL A 11 -13.37 4.36 -25.12
N PHE A 12 -13.18 3.08 -25.41
CA PHE A 12 -11.85 2.50 -25.61
C PHE A 12 -11.12 3.11 -26.81
N VAL A 13 -11.82 3.25 -27.95
CA VAL A 13 -11.26 3.89 -29.15
C VAL A 13 -10.89 5.34 -28.84
N GLN A 14 -11.77 6.09 -28.17
CA GLN A 14 -11.48 7.48 -27.77
C GLN A 14 -10.30 7.57 -26.79
N ALA A 15 -10.23 6.66 -25.81
CA ALA A 15 -9.12 6.61 -24.86
C ALA A 15 -7.79 6.29 -25.56
N LEU A 16 -7.80 5.38 -26.55
CA LEU A 16 -6.62 5.03 -27.34
C LEU A 16 -6.14 6.23 -28.18
N ILE A 17 -7.05 6.93 -28.85
CA ILE A 17 -6.72 8.13 -29.64
C ILE A 17 -6.16 9.23 -28.72
N ALA A 18 -6.80 9.48 -27.58
CA ALA A 18 -6.33 10.46 -26.61
C ALA A 18 -4.94 10.10 -26.04
N ALA A 19 -4.71 8.82 -25.73
CA ALA A 19 -3.41 8.34 -25.27
C ALA A 19 -2.33 8.52 -26.35
N ALA A 20 -2.63 8.17 -27.61
CA ALA A 20 -1.69 8.34 -28.71
C ALA A 20 -1.30 9.81 -28.96
N LEU A 21 -2.26 10.74 -28.86
CA LEU A 21 -2.00 12.18 -28.98
C LEU A 21 -1.19 12.70 -27.78
N SER A 22 -1.57 12.33 -26.56
CA SER A 22 -0.81 12.71 -25.36
C SER A 22 0.61 12.16 -25.37
N PHE A 23 0.79 10.94 -25.89
CA PHE A 23 2.08 10.28 -26.03
C PHE A 23 3.01 11.10 -26.94
N ALA A 24 2.51 11.50 -28.11
CA ALA A 24 3.27 12.29 -29.07
C ALA A 24 3.69 13.64 -28.45
N HIS A 25 2.78 14.33 -27.76
CA HIS A 25 3.11 15.61 -27.12
C HIS A 25 4.12 15.49 -25.98
N LEU A 26 4.03 14.43 -25.16
CA LEU A 26 5.04 14.16 -24.14
C LEU A 26 6.40 13.83 -24.75
N HIS A 27 6.42 13.10 -25.86
CA HIS A 27 7.63 12.80 -26.62
C HIS A 27 8.26 14.06 -27.21
N ASP A 28 7.46 14.94 -27.79
CA ASP A 28 7.91 16.22 -28.36
C ASP A 28 8.52 17.11 -27.28
N ILE A 29 7.89 17.19 -26.10
CA ILE A 29 8.42 17.93 -24.95
C ILE A 29 9.71 17.32 -24.43
N ALA A 30 9.81 15.99 -24.35
CA ALA A 30 11.03 15.32 -23.91
C ALA A 30 12.18 15.56 -24.89
N SER A 31 11.91 15.48 -26.19
CA SER A 31 12.89 15.78 -27.24
C SER A 31 13.32 17.24 -27.18
N ALA A 32 12.37 18.17 -27.08
CA ALA A 32 12.65 19.61 -26.91
C ALA A 32 13.43 19.92 -25.62
N ALA A 33 13.22 19.13 -24.56
CA ALA A 33 14.01 19.22 -23.33
C ALA A 33 15.46 18.70 -23.47
N GLY A 34 15.83 18.13 -24.62
CA GLY A 34 17.17 17.57 -24.90
C GLY A 34 17.31 16.09 -24.54
N GLN A 35 16.21 15.36 -24.40
CA GLN A 35 16.19 13.94 -24.07
C GLN A 35 15.96 13.06 -25.31
N ASP A 36 16.76 13.23 -26.35
CA ASP A 36 16.54 12.64 -27.67
C ASP A 36 16.67 11.11 -27.73
N GLY A 37 16.21 10.55 -28.85
CA GLY A 37 16.32 9.13 -29.16
C GLY A 37 15.44 8.27 -28.24
N TRP A 38 15.94 7.11 -27.80
CA TRP A 38 15.16 6.15 -27.01
C TRP A 38 14.65 6.71 -25.67
N LYS A 39 15.30 7.74 -25.12
CA LYS A 39 14.92 8.34 -23.84
C LYS A 39 13.60 9.10 -23.96
N ALA A 40 13.41 9.88 -25.03
CA ALA A 40 12.15 10.59 -25.30
C ALA A 40 10.93 9.67 -25.41
N TRP A 41 11.13 8.40 -25.79
CA TRP A 41 10.05 7.39 -25.82
C TRP A 41 9.75 6.80 -24.43
N ALA A 42 10.71 6.81 -23.50
CA ALA A 42 10.53 6.26 -22.16
C ALA A 42 9.68 7.16 -21.25
N TYR A 43 9.75 8.49 -21.42
CA TYR A 43 8.97 9.42 -20.60
C TYR A 43 7.45 9.20 -20.73
N PRO A 44 6.85 9.20 -21.93
CA PRO A 44 5.41 8.99 -22.08
C PRO A 44 4.97 7.62 -21.55
N ILE A 45 5.76 6.56 -21.81
CA ILE A 45 5.46 5.20 -21.30
C ILE A 45 5.38 5.19 -19.77
N SER A 46 6.30 5.88 -19.09
CA SER A 46 6.29 5.96 -17.63
C SER A 46 5.04 6.69 -17.09
N VAL A 47 4.57 7.73 -17.77
CA VAL A 47 3.33 8.46 -17.44
C VAL A 47 2.13 7.53 -17.58
N ASP A 48 2.05 6.80 -18.69
CA ASP A 48 0.93 5.90 -18.99
C ASP A 48 0.83 4.76 -17.97
N LEU A 49 1.96 4.14 -17.62
CA LEU A 49 2.00 3.09 -16.59
C LEU A 49 1.55 3.61 -15.23
N LEU A 50 1.95 4.84 -14.87
CA LEU A 50 1.49 5.48 -13.64
C LEU A 50 -0.02 5.73 -13.66
N LEU A 51 -0.56 6.24 -14.78
CA LEU A 51 -1.98 6.51 -14.95
C LEU A 51 -2.81 5.22 -14.86
N VAL A 52 -2.34 4.14 -15.51
CA VAL A 52 -2.97 2.80 -15.44
C VAL A 52 -2.94 2.25 -14.01
N ALA A 53 -1.80 2.38 -13.32
CA ALA A 53 -1.67 1.94 -11.93
C ALA A 53 -2.60 2.72 -11.00
N ALA A 54 -2.69 4.05 -11.16
CA ALA A 54 -3.58 4.92 -10.39
C ALA A 54 -5.05 4.59 -10.62
N TRP A 55 -5.44 4.40 -11.89
CA TRP A 55 -6.79 3.99 -12.26
C TRP A 55 -7.18 2.62 -11.68
N ARG A 56 -6.28 1.64 -11.77
CA ARG A 56 -6.50 0.32 -11.18
C ARG A 56 -6.73 0.43 -9.68
N ARG A 57 -5.94 1.26 -8.99
CA ARG A 57 -6.09 1.52 -7.55
C ARG A 57 -7.42 2.17 -7.19
N LEU A 58 -7.89 3.12 -8.00
CA LEU A 58 -9.19 3.76 -7.81
C LEU A 58 -10.36 2.78 -8.00
N ARG A 59 -10.22 1.82 -8.91
CA ARG A 59 -11.22 0.78 -9.19
C ARG A 59 -11.34 -0.27 -8.08
N THR A 60 -10.24 -0.62 -7.42
CA THR A 60 -10.23 -1.69 -6.41
C THR A 60 -10.60 -1.22 -5.00
N GLY A 61 -10.59 0.08 -4.72
CA GLY A 61 -11.18 0.66 -3.49
C GLY A 61 -10.28 0.69 -2.24
N ASP A 62 -9.22 -0.12 -2.18
CA ASP A 62 -8.39 -0.31 -0.96
C ASP A 62 -7.59 0.92 -0.50
N ALA A 63 -7.33 1.91 -1.36
CA ALA A 63 -6.69 3.18 -0.94
C ALA A 63 -7.09 4.34 -1.87
N LYS A 64 -8.36 4.75 -1.78
CA LYS A 64 -8.96 5.75 -2.66
C LYS A 64 -8.23 7.10 -2.65
N ALA A 65 -7.74 7.55 -1.49
CA ALA A 65 -7.03 8.83 -1.36
C ALA A 65 -5.67 8.83 -2.09
N SER A 66 -4.86 7.78 -1.91
CA SER A 66 -3.58 7.63 -2.62
C SER A 66 -3.78 7.45 -4.13
N GLY A 67 -4.74 6.59 -4.52
CA GLY A 67 -5.11 6.42 -5.94
C GLY A 67 -5.57 7.72 -6.59
N TRP A 68 -6.36 8.53 -5.87
CA TRP A 68 -6.85 9.82 -6.37
C TRP A 68 -5.73 10.85 -6.52
N CYS A 69 -4.86 10.97 -5.51
CA CYS A 69 -3.71 11.87 -5.55
C CYS A 69 -2.81 11.59 -6.77
N TRP A 70 -2.42 10.32 -6.95
CA TRP A 70 -1.58 9.90 -8.07
C TRP A 70 -2.28 10.00 -9.43
N PHE A 71 -3.60 9.77 -9.47
CA PHE A 71 -4.38 9.99 -10.68
C PHE A 71 -4.39 11.45 -11.11
N VAL A 72 -4.58 12.39 -10.17
CA VAL A 72 -4.54 13.83 -10.45
C VAL A 72 -3.14 14.26 -10.93
N ILE A 73 -2.08 13.73 -10.33
CA ILE A 73 -0.70 14.01 -10.76
C ILE A 73 -0.46 13.55 -12.21
N ALA A 74 -0.80 12.29 -12.51
CA ALA A 74 -0.63 11.73 -13.85
C ALA A 74 -1.51 12.46 -14.89
N LEU A 75 -2.75 12.80 -14.54
CA LEU A 75 -3.65 13.57 -15.39
C LEU A 75 -3.12 14.98 -15.65
N THR A 76 -2.59 15.65 -14.63
CA THR A 76 -2.02 17.00 -14.76
C THR A 76 -0.78 16.97 -15.67
N ALA A 77 0.06 15.95 -15.56
CA ALA A 77 1.22 15.79 -16.44
C ALA A 77 0.82 15.55 -17.91
N SER A 78 -0.14 14.65 -18.16
CA SER A 78 -0.65 14.36 -19.51
C SER A 78 -1.36 15.57 -20.11
N LEU A 79 -2.22 16.25 -19.35
CA LEU A 79 -2.90 17.47 -19.80
C LEU A 79 -1.92 18.62 -20.01
N GLY A 80 -0.96 18.79 -19.12
CA GLY A 80 0.08 19.82 -19.21
C GLY A 80 0.89 19.69 -20.49
N ALA A 81 1.18 18.47 -20.94
CA ALA A 81 1.85 18.22 -22.21
C ALA A 81 1.03 18.66 -23.43
N ASN A 82 -0.27 18.41 -23.41
CA ASN A 82 -1.19 18.85 -24.47
C ASN A 82 -1.31 20.38 -24.50
N VAL A 83 -1.35 21.02 -23.34
CA VAL A 83 -1.42 22.50 -23.24
C VAL A 83 -0.12 23.15 -23.68
N ALA A 84 1.02 22.58 -23.30
CA ALA A 84 2.35 23.07 -23.69
C ALA A 84 2.53 23.10 -25.21
N THR A 85 2.10 22.04 -25.90
CA THR A 85 2.21 21.87 -27.36
C THR A 85 1.14 22.64 -28.14
N ALA A 86 0.04 23.06 -27.49
CA ALA A 86 -1.00 23.90 -28.09
C ALA A 86 -0.59 25.37 -28.34
N GLY A 87 0.71 25.69 -28.25
CA GLY A 87 1.26 27.02 -28.53
C GLY A 87 1.47 27.93 -27.32
N LEU A 88 1.29 27.42 -26.10
CA LEU A 88 1.65 28.16 -24.87
C LEU A 88 3.16 28.18 -24.60
N LEU A 89 3.91 27.23 -25.17
CA LEU A 89 5.36 27.13 -25.01
C LEU A 89 6.05 27.13 -26.38
N ASP A 90 7.12 27.92 -26.48
CA ASP A 90 8.05 27.82 -27.61
C ASP A 90 8.94 26.58 -27.40
N LEU A 91 8.68 25.54 -28.20
CA LEU A 91 9.44 24.29 -28.16
C LEU A 91 10.87 24.46 -28.70
N GLY A 92 11.18 25.58 -29.36
CA GLY A 92 12.53 25.95 -29.76
C GLY A 92 13.39 26.50 -28.61
N ASP A 93 12.77 27.02 -27.54
CA ASP A 93 13.45 27.57 -26.37
C ASP A 93 12.73 27.17 -25.07
N VAL A 94 12.84 25.90 -24.72
CA VAL A 94 12.16 25.33 -23.55
C VAL A 94 12.75 25.89 -22.25
N PRO A 95 11.93 26.50 -21.36
CA PRO A 95 12.38 27.05 -20.10
C PRO A 95 13.08 26.00 -19.22
N ALA A 96 14.15 26.41 -18.52
CA ALA A 96 14.96 25.50 -17.70
C ALA A 96 14.15 24.73 -16.63
N TRP A 97 13.13 25.36 -16.04
CA TRP A 97 12.26 24.69 -15.07
C TRP A 97 11.47 23.53 -15.68
N LEU A 98 11.04 23.65 -16.95
CA LEU A 98 10.32 22.58 -17.64
C LEU A 98 11.26 21.42 -17.96
N ARG A 99 12.52 21.72 -18.33
CA ARG A 99 13.56 20.71 -18.55
C ARG A 99 13.87 19.93 -17.26
N ILE A 100 13.95 20.63 -16.13
CA ILE A 100 14.14 20.01 -14.81
C ILE A 100 12.93 19.13 -14.45
N LEU A 101 11.71 19.60 -14.70
CA LEU A 101 10.49 18.84 -14.41
C LEU A 101 10.42 17.56 -15.25
N VAL A 102 10.68 17.66 -16.56
CA VAL A 102 10.75 16.50 -17.46
C VAL A 102 11.86 15.55 -17.00
N ALA A 103 13.06 16.05 -16.71
CA ALA A 103 14.18 15.22 -16.25
C ALA A 103 13.92 14.54 -14.90
N GLY A 104 13.18 15.18 -13.99
CA GLY A 104 12.81 14.63 -12.69
C GLY A 104 11.62 13.67 -12.74
N TRP A 105 10.85 13.67 -13.83
CA TRP A 105 9.63 12.87 -13.97
C TRP A 105 9.81 11.36 -13.72
N PRO A 106 10.88 10.68 -14.20
CA PRO A 106 11.05 9.23 -13.98
C PRO A 106 11.10 8.85 -12.50
N ALA A 107 11.71 9.69 -11.65
CA ALA A 107 11.77 9.46 -10.22
C ALA A 107 10.38 9.59 -9.56
N VAL A 108 9.59 10.58 -9.98
CA VAL A 108 8.21 10.78 -9.51
C VAL A 108 7.31 9.63 -9.96
N ALA A 109 7.44 9.19 -11.22
CA ALA A 109 6.68 8.06 -11.75
C ALA A 109 7.02 6.75 -11.04
N PHE A 110 8.30 6.52 -10.72
CA PHE A 110 8.72 5.36 -9.93
C PHE A 110 8.18 5.42 -8.50
N LEU A 111 8.26 6.56 -7.82
CA LEU A 111 7.68 6.76 -6.49
C LEU A 111 6.17 6.52 -6.49
N GLY A 112 5.45 7.07 -7.47
CA GLY A 112 4.02 6.86 -7.59
C GLY A 112 3.66 5.42 -7.89
N GLY A 113 4.36 4.79 -8.84
CA GLY A 113 4.18 3.38 -9.17
C GLY A 113 4.41 2.47 -7.96
N THR A 114 5.47 2.73 -7.20
CA THR A 114 5.78 1.98 -5.97
C THR A 114 4.75 2.21 -4.88
N LEU A 115 4.30 3.44 -4.61
CA LEU A 115 3.26 3.72 -3.61
C LEU A 115 1.89 3.17 -4.00
N LEU A 116 1.55 3.18 -5.30
CA LEU A 116 0.31 2.60 -5.81
C LEU A 116 0.33 1.07 -5.74
N ALA A 117 1.49 0.45 -6.00
CA ALA A 117 1.67 -1.00 -5.96
C ALA A 117 1.91 -1.53 -4.53
N HIS A 118 2.55 -0.75 -3.66
CA HIS A 118 3.00 -1.12 -2.33
C HIS A 118 2.56 -0.05 -1.32
N THR A 119 1.26 0.05 -1.09
CA THR A 119 0.81 0.57 0.19
C THR A 119 1.06 -0.52 1.22
N THR A 120 2.03 -0.33 2.09
CA THR A 120 2.15 -1.14 3.30
C THR A 120 0.82 -1.02 4.02
N THR A 121 0.06 -2.12 4.07
CA THR A 121 -1.02 -2.27 5.04
C THR A 121 -0.32 -2.33 6.39
N LEU A 122 0.04 -1.17 6.95
CA LEU A 122 0.42 -1.11 8.34
C LEU A 122 -0.80 -1.65 9.10
N PRO A 123 -0.68 -2.73 9.90
CA PRO A 123 -1.72 -3.05 10.85
C PRO A 123 -1.94 -1.77 11.66
N ALA A 124 -3.19 -1.34 11.76
CA ALA A 124 -3.56 -0.13 12.48
C ALA A 124 -3.14 -0.30 13.95
N THR A 125 -1.94 0.18 14.29
CA THR A 125 -1.59 0.55 15.65
C THR A 125 -2.36 1.84 15.92
N ASN A 126 -3.60 1.68 16.36
CA ASN A 126 -4.13 2.62 17.34
C ASN A 126 -3.23 2.46 18.55
N ASP A 127 -2.30 3.39 18.73
CA ASP A 127 -2.19 4.11 19.98
C ASP A 127 -1.28 5.33 19.77
N ILE A 128 -1.84 6.46 20.16
CA ILE A 128 -1.16 7.73 20.29
C ILE A 128 -0.20 7.55 21.45
N GLU A 129 1.11 7.50 21.19
CA GLU A 129 2.09 7.80 22.21
C GLU A 129 3.09 8.78 21.61
N ALA A 130 3.05 10.00 22.16
CA ALA A 130 3.98 11.05 21.87
C ALA A 130 5.39 10.53 22.17
N ALA A 131 6.23 10.42 21.13
CA ALA A 131 7.66 10.25 21.33
C ALA A 131 8.22 11.58 21.83
N ASP A 132 8.17 11.74 23.15
CA ASP A 132 8.93 12.73 23.89
C ASP A 132 10.42 12.51 23.61
N VAL A 133 11.11 13.60 23.33
CA VAL A 133 12.54 13.63 23.06
C VAL A 133 13.27 13.28 24.36
N HIS A 134 13.83 12.08 24.45
CA HIS A 134 14.65 11.68 25.60
C HIS A 134 16.06 12.27 25.41
N GLU A 135 16.32 13.38 26.09
CA GLU A 135 17.63 13.99 26.25
C GLU A 135 18.38 13.32 27.41
N ASP A 136 19.61 12.93 27.13
CA ASP A 136 20.55 12.13 27.92
C ASP A 136 21.02 12.87 29.20
N ALA A 137 20.91 12.25 30.39
CA ALA A 137 21.65 12.67 31.59
C ALA A 137 21.76 11.53 32.64
N PRO A 138 22.87 11.46 33.42
CA PRO A 138 23.44 10.21 33.93
C PRO A 138 23.02 9.78 35.36
N GLU A 139 23.24 8.48 35.63
CA GLU A 139 22.99 7.68 36.84
C GLU A 139 23.83 8.08 38.08
N PRO A 140 23.29 7.88 39.30
CA PRO A 140 24.11 7.48 40.45
C PRO A 140 23.59 6.19 41.15
N PRO A 141 24.48 5.27 41.61
CA PRO A 141 24.15 4.08 42.41
C PRO A 141 24.38 4.32 43.92
N PRO A 142 24.34 3.29 44.81
CA PRO A 142 23.27 2.36 45.16
C PRO A 142 22.95 2.38 46.68
N GLU A 143 21.79 1.90 47.14
CA GLU A 143 21.64 1.45 48.54
C GLU A 143 20.61 0.31 48.70
N MET A 144 21.12 -0.91 48.89
CA MET A 144 20.48 -2.06 49.54
C MET A 144 20.69 -1.90 51.07
N PRO A 145 19.94 -2.58 51.99
CA PRO A 145 19.47 -3.97 51.88
C PRO A 145 18.12 -4.33 52.58
N ALA A 146 17.43 -5.38 52.11
CA ALA A 146 16.96 -6.52 52.91
C ALA A 146 15.96 -7.40 52.12
N GLN A 147 16.39 -8.61 51.76
CA GLN A 147 15.50 -9.76 51.53
C GLN A 147 15.08 -10.34 52.90
N PRO A 148 13.93 -11.04 53.03
CA PRO A 148 13.90 -12.46 52.67
C PRO A 148 12.73 -12.88 51.76
N ALA A 149 13.02 -13.91 50.98
CA ALA A 149 12.18 -14.58 50.00
C ALA A 149 10.87 -15.16 50.56
N ILE A 150 9.80 -15.03 49.76
CA ILE A 150 8.81 -16.11 49.56
C ILE A 150 8.56 -16.23 48.06
N GLU A 151 8.60 -17.48 47.61
CA GLU A 151 8.66 -17.97 46.24
C GLU A 151 7.25 -18.14 45.63
N ALA A 152 7.19 -17.97 44.30
CA ALA A 152 6.18 -18.45 43.32
C ALA A 152 4.87 -17.65 43.11
N PRO A 153 4.29 -17.71 41.89
CA PRO A 153 4.77 -17.11 40.64
C PRO A 153 3.85 -15.94 40.19
N PRO A 154 4.33 -15.07 39.27
CA PRO A 154 3.55 -13.94 38.81
C PRO A 154 2.32 -14.40 38.00
N ASN A 155 1.21 -13.78 38.36
CA ASN A 155 -0.06 -13.72 37.65
C ASN A 155 0.13 -13.81 36.12
N ARG A 156 -0.29 -14.92 35.50
CA ARG A 156 -0.32 -15.06 34.04
C ARG A 156 -1.27 -13.99 33.49
N PRO A 157 -0.85 -13.13 32.55
CA PRO A 157 -1.75 -12.19 31.92
C PRO A 157 -2.86 -12.97 31.20
N THR A 158 -4.11 -12.74 31.60
CA THR A 158 -5.31 -13.24 30.94
C THR A 158 -5.39 -12.56 29.58
N VAL A 159 -4.86 -13.22 28.54
CA VAL A 159 -5.09 -12.79 27.16
C VAL A 159 -6.61 -12.83 26.93
N PRO A 160 -7.28 -11.69 26.68
CA PRO A 160 -8.72 -11.68 26.46
C PRO A 160 -8.99 -12.39 25.14
N VAL A 161 -9.46 -13.63 25.22
CA VAL A 161 -9.84 -14.43 24.05
C VAL A 161 -11.21 -13.95 23.58
N PRO A 162 -11.34 -13.45 22.34
CA PRO A 162 -12.64 -13.08 21.77
C PRO A 162 -13.61 -14.28 21.75
N ALA A 163 -14.85 -14.08 22.23
CA ALA A 163 -15.87 -15.13 22.27
C ALA A 163 -16.16 -15.77 20.90
N ALA A 164 -16.00 -15.01 19.81
CA ALA A 164 -16.13 -15.50 18.44
C ALA A 164 -15.06 -16.54 18.07
N LEU A 165 -13.84 -16.42 18.61
CA LEU A 165 -12.77 -17.40 18.38
C LEU A 165 -13.01 -18.68 19.17
N ILE A 166 -13.59 -18.60 20.36
CA ILE A 166 -13.97 -19.76 21.18
C ILE A 166 -15.06 -20.57 20.48
N GLU A 167 -16.09 -19.90 19.94
CA GLU A 167 -17.16 -20.59 19.20
C GLU A 167 -16.65 -21.25 17.92
N HIS A 168 -15.74 -20.58 17.20
CA HIS A 168 -15.09 -21.17 16.03
C HIS A 168 -14.21 -22.37 16.41
N ALA A 169 -13.46 -22.28 17.50
CA ALA A 169 -12.64 -23.37 18.03
C ALA A 169 -13.49 -24.58 18.44
N ARG A 170 -14.65 -24.35 19.07
CA ARG A 170 -15.59 -25.42 19.44
C ARG A 170 -16.12 -26.16 18.22
N LYS A 171 -16.44 -25.43 17.15
CA LYS A 171 -16.84 -26.04 15.87
C LYS A 171 -15.72 -26.89 15.26
N VAL A 172 -14.49 -26.38 15.25
CA VAL A 172 -13.32 -27.12 14.73
C VAL A 172 -13.04 -28.37 15.56
N ALA A 173 -13.16 -28.28 16.89
CA ALA A 173 -12.99 -29.41 17.79
C ALA A 173 -14.06 -30.49 17.58
N ALA A 174 -15.33 -30.09 17.44
CA ALA A 174 -16.43 -31.02 17.16
C ALA A 174 -16.26 -31.73 15.80
N GLU A 175 -15.83 -31.00 14.76
CA GLU A 175 -15.54 -31.58 13.45
C GLU A 175 -14.33 -32.53 13.47
N HIS A 176 -13.32 -32.23 14.29
CA HIS A 176 -12.18 -33.13 14.50
C HIS A 176 -12.63 -34.42 15.17
N HIS A 177 -13.34 -34.32 16.29
CA HIS A 177 -13.83 -35.46 17.03
C HIS A 177 -14.76 -36.36 16.19
N THR A 178 -15.66 -35.77 15.40
CA THR A 178 -16.54 -36.52 14.49
C THR A 178 -15.75 -37.30 13.43
N ARG A 179 -14.59 -36.77 13.00
CA ARG A 179 -13.77 -37.34 11.92
C ARG A 179 -12.75 -38.36 12.40
N THR A 180 -12.16 -38.15 13.58
CA THR A 180 -11.04 -38.95 14.10
C THR A 180 -11.39 -39.76 15.35
N GLY A 181 -12.54 -39.49 15.98
CA GLY A 181 -12.95 -40.09 17.26
C GLY A 181 -12.15 -39.59 18.47
N THR A 182 -11.21 -38.66 18.28
CA THR A 182 -10.30 -38.17 19.33
C THR A 182 -10.45 -36.67 19.56
N PRO A 183 -10.23 -36.18 20.81
CA PRO A 183 -10.19 -34.75 21.07
C PRO A 183 -9.05 -34.09 20.28
N ILE A 184 -9.24 -32.84 19.86
CA ILE A 184 -8.23 -32.09 19.11
C ILE A 184 -7.08 -31.66 20.03
N ASP A 185 -5.85 -31.86 19.60
CA ASP A 185 -4.67 -31.43 20.33
C ASP A 185 -4.37 -29.93 20.10
N THR A 186 -3.78 -29.27 21.09
CA THR A 186 -3.43 -27.84 21.05
C THR A 186 -2.59 -27.45 19.82
N PRO A 187 -1.55 -28.21 19.39
CA PRO A 187 -0.82 -27.86 18.17
C PRO A 187 -1.66 -27.95 16.89
N THR A 188 -2.54 -28.94 16.76
CA THR A 188 -3.48 -29.06 15.63
C THR A 188 -4.53 -27.94 15.66
N LEU A 189 -5.05 -27.59 16.84
CA LEU A 189 -5.98 -26.48 17.02
C LEU A 189 -5.35 -25.14 16.59
N ARG A 190 -4.10 -24.90 17.00
CA ARG A 190 -3.30 -23.73 16.59
C ARG A 190 -3.15 -23.66 15.07
N ALA A 191 -2.78 -24.77 14.43
CA ALA A 191 -2.59 -24.84 12.99
C ALA A 191 -3.89 -24.55 12.20
N ARG A 192 -5.05 -24.96 12.73
CA ARG A 192 -6.35 -24.72 12.10
C ARG A 192 -6.92 -23.32 12.34
N LEU A 193 -6.68 -22.74 13.51
CA LEU A 193 -7.17 -21.40 13.87
C LEU A 193 -6.23 -20.28 13.41
N GLY A 194 -4.96 -20.57 13.10
CA GLY A 194 -3.98 -19.57 12.69
C GLY A 194 -3.60 -18.59 13.81
N VAL A 195 -3.78 -18.98 15.07
CA VAL A 195 -3.55 -18.12 16.25
C VAL A 195 -2.16 -18.35 16.89
N PRO A 196 -1.61 -17.36 17.63
CA PRO A 196 -0.37 -17.54 18.39
C PRO A 196 -0.46 -18.65 19.45
N ALA A 197 0.69 -19.26 19.79
CA ALA A 197 0.78 -20.34 20.79
C ALA A 197 0.09 -20.04 22.14
N PRO A 198 0.29 -18.87 22.79
CA PRO A 198 -0.39 -18.59 24.08
C PRO A 198 -1.91 -18.46 23.94
N MET A 199 -2.41 -18.08 22.76
CA MET A 199 -3.85 -17.97 22.49
C MET A 199 -4.47 -19.36 22.26
N ALA A 200 -3.78 -20.25 21.54
CA ALA A 200 -4.24 -21.63 21.34
C ALA A 200 -4.32 -22.40 22.68
N GLU A 201 -3.36 -22.18 23.58
CA GLU A 201 -3.36 -22.76 24.92
C GLU A 201 -4.54 -22.24 25.75
N ALA A 202 -4.80 -20.92 25.70
CA ALA A 202 -5.94 -20.32 26.40
C ALA A 202 -7.29 -20.83 25.86
N ILE A 203 -7.40 -21.08 24.55
CA ILE A 203 -8.60 -21.64 23.93
C ILE A 203 -8.75 -23.12 24.27
N ALA A 204 -7.67 -23.91 24.19
CA ALA A 204 -7.71 -25.34 24.52
C ALA A 204 -8.09 -25.61 25.97
N ALA A 205 -7.77 -24.69 26.90
CA ALA A 205 -8.20 -24.77 28.29
C ALA A 205 -9.72 -24.53 28.50
N GLN A 206 -10.45 -24.09 27.47
CA GLN A 206 -11.88 -23.74 27.52
C GLN A 206 -12.78 -24.64 26.65
N LEU A 207 -12.21 -25.66 26.00
CA LEU A 207 -12.90 -26.64 25.15
C LEU A 207 -13.13 -27.95 25.91
#